data_AF-A0A6M1ZVH8-F1
#
_entry.id   AF-A0A6M1ZVH8-F1
#
_cell.length_a   1.000
_cell.length_b   1.000
_cell.length_c   1.000
_cell.angle_alpha   90.00
_cell.angle_beta   90.00
_cell.angle_gamma   90.00
#
_symmetry.space_group_name_H-M   'P 1'
#
loop_
_entity.id
_entity.type
_entity.pdbx_description
1 polymer ?
#
loop_
_entity_poly.entity_id
_entity_poly.type
_entity_poly.pdbx_seq_one_letter_code
_entity_poly.pdbx_strand_id
1 'polypeptide(L)' 'MKQFLYAKPSISNLEISYVLDAVKNGWGSKCYDYINKFQENLKNYIGAKYAIATSSCTGALHLVLSALGVEEGDEVILP' A
#
# COMPACT_ATOMS: atom_id res chain seq x y z
N MET A 1 -8.37 32.55 -15.68
CA MET A 1 -7.20 31.69 -15.96
C MET A 1 -7.62 30.23 -15.76
N LYS A 2 -7.30 29.34 -16.70
CA LYS A 2 -7.61 27.91 -16.59
C LYS A 2 -6.44 27.22 -15.87
N GLN A 3 -6.73 26.57 -14.75
CA GLN A 3 -5.73 25.84 -13.96
C GLN A 3 -5.50 24.46 -14.55
N PHE A 4 -4.24 24.09 -14.81
CA PHE A 4 -3.84 22.74 -15.22
C PHE A 4 -3.12 22.06 -14.05
N LEU A 5 -3.63 20.91 -13.65
CA LEU A 5 -3.08 20.15 -12.52
C LEU A 5 -1.98 19.21 -13.02
N TYR A 6 -0.83 19.22 -12.35
CA TYR A 6 0.27 18.27 -12.61
C TYR A 6 -0.07 16.85 -12.14
N ALA A 7 -0.76 16.74 -11.00
CA ALA A 7 -1.23 15.47 -10.46
C ALA A 7 -2.65 15.61 -9.94
N LYS A 8 -3.47 14.58 -10.19
CA LYS A 8 -4.82 14.45 -9.65
C LYS A 8 -5.02 12.99 -9.22
N PRO A 9 -5.45 12.71 -7.98
CA PRO A 9 -5.76 11.37 -7.55
C PRO A 9 -6.85 10.73 -8.43
N SER A 10 -6.67 9.45 -8.75
CA SER A 10 -7.71 8.66 -9.41
C SER A 10 -8.72 8.18 -8.36
N ILE A 11 -9.78 8.93 -8.16
CA ILE A 11 -10.86 8.61 -7.22
C ILE A 11 -12.19 8.63 -7.97
N SER A 12 -12.89 7.51 -7.93
CA SER A 12 -14.23 7.31 -8.50
C SER A 12 -15.24 6.99 -7.39
N ASN A 13 -16.49 6.72 -7.78
CA ASN A 13 -17.51 6.27 -6.84
C ASN A 13 -17.16 4.94 -6.15
N LEU A 14 -16.29 4.13 -6.77
CA LEU A 14 -15.86 2.85 -6.20
C LEU A 14 -15.02 3.05 -4.94
N GLU A 15 -13.99 3.90 -5.00
CA GLU A 15 -13.14 4.22 -3.85
C GLU A 15 -13.97 4.83 -2.71
N ILE A 16 -14.90 5.74 -3.05
CA ILE A 16 -15.82 6.34 -2.08
C ILE A 16 -16.66 5.26 -1.37
N SER A 17 -17.22 4.31 -2.12
CA SER A 17 -18.04 3.24 -1.55
C SER A 17 -17.24 2.34 -0.60
N TYR A 18 -16.00 2.00 -0.95
CA TYR A 18 -15.15 1.16 -0.10
C TYR A 18 -14.73 1.88 1.19
N VAL A 19 -14.40 3.17 1.11
CA VAL A 19 -14.08 3.95 2.31
C VAL A 19 -15.29 4.04 3.23
N LEU A 20 -16.48 4.30 2.69
CA LEU A 20 -17.71 4.37 3.49
C LEU A 20 -18.07 3.05 4.15
N ASP A 21 -17.88 1.92 3.46
CA ASP A 21 -18.11 0.62 4.07
C ASP A 21 -17.06 0.31 5.16
N ALA A 22 -15.78 0.55 4.88
CA ALA A 22 -14.71 0.35 5.87
C ALA A 22 -14.94 1.18 7.14
N VAL A 23 -15.36 2.44 7.00
CA VAL A 23 -15.70 3.31 8.15
C VAL A 23 -16.88 2.77 8.96
N LYS A 24 -17.86 2.12 8.32
CA LYS A 24 -19.04 1.58 9.02
C LYS A 24 -18.80 0.21 9.63
N ASN A 25 -18.07 -0.65 8.91
CA ASN A 25 -18.06 -2.09 9.14
C ASN A 25 -16.66 -2.68 9.39
N GLY A 26 -15.58 -1.95 9.11
CA GLY A 26 -14.20 -2.42 9.18
C GLY A 26 -13.59 -2.39 10.58
N TRP A 27 -14.34 -2.78 11.61
CA TRP A 27 -13.92 -2.72 13.01
C TRP A 27 -14.06 -4.07 13.73
N GLY A 28 -13.45 -4.18 14.91
CA GLY A 28 -13.51 -5.39 15.73
C GLY A 28 -12.90 -6.59 15.00
N SER A 29 -13.66 -7.66 14.83
CA SER A 29 -13.20 -8.86 14.10
C SER A 29 -12.91 -8.62 12.62
N LYS A 30 -13.42 -7.53 12.03
CA LYS A 30 -13.26 -7.19 10.61
C LYS A 30 -12.16 -6.15 10.34
N CYS A 31 -11.39 -5.77 11.34
CA CYS A 31 -10.41 -4.68 11.21
C CYS A 31 -9.32 -4.92 10.15
N TYR A 32 -9.08 -6.17 9.78
CA TYR A 32 -8.09 -6.54 8.76
C TYR A 32 -8.69 -6.98 7.42
N ASP A 33 -10.01 -7.01 7.27
CA ASP A 33 -10.66 -7.56 6.06
C ASP A 33 -10.22 -6.80 4.80
N TYR A 34 -10.22 -5.47 4.87
CA TYR A 34 -9.84 -4.60 3.77
C TYR A 34 -8.36 -4.71 3.39
N ILE A 35 -7.48 -4.77 4.38
CA ILE A 35 -6.04 -4.89 4.12
C ILE A 35 -5.70 -6.28 3.57
N ASN A 36 -6.32 -7.33 4.10
CA ASN A 36 -6.13 -8.70 3.62
C ASN A 36 -6.62 -8.86 2.19
N LYS A 37 -7.80 -8.32 1.87
CA LYS A 37 -8.35 -8.31 0.51
C LYS A 37 -7.44 -7.55 -0.46
N PHE A 38 -6.92 -6.40 -0.05
CA PHE A 38 -5.97 -5.64 -0.87
C PHE A 38 -4.69 -6.42 -1.14
N GLN A 39 -4.09 -7.02 -0.11
CA GLN A 39 -2.87 -7.82 -0.24
C GLN A 39 -3.07 -9.02 -1.17
N GLU A 40 -4.16 -9.78 -1.01
CA GLU A 40 -4.41 -10.94 -1.87
C GLU A 40 -4.65 -10.53 -3.33
N ASN A 41 -5.44 -9.47 -3.56
CA ASN A 41 -5.66 -8.94 -4.90
C ASN A 41 -4.35 -8.45 -5.53
N LEU A 42 -3.53 -7.72 -4.79
CA LEU A 42 -2.27 -7.18 -5.28
C LEU A 42 -1.28 -8.30 -5.62
N LYS A 43 -1.13 -9.28 -4.71
CA LYS A 43 -0.32 -10.49 -4.91
C LYS A 43 -0.68 -11.19 -6.23
N ASN A 44 -1.98 -11.41 -6.47
CA ASN A 44 -2.46 -12.05 -7.69
C ASN A 44 -2.27 -11.17 -8.93
N TYR A 45 -2.49 -9.85 -8.82
CA TYR A 45 -2.32 -8.91 -9.91
C TYR A 45 -0.87 -8.82 -10.40
N ILE A 46 0.10 -8.80 -9.49
CA ILE A 46 1.53 -8.71 -9.84
C ILE A 46 2.20 -10.07 -10.05
N GLY A 47 1.52 -11.17 -9.75
CA GLY A 47 2.07 -12.53 -9.86
C GLY A 47 3.14 -12.87 -8.81
N ALA A 48 3.10 -12.24 -7.64
CA ALA A 48 4.06 -12.50 -6.56
C ALA A 48 3.59 -13.63 -5.64
N LYS A 49 4.54 -14.21 -4.88
CA LYS A 49 4.20 -15.21 -3.85
C LYS A 49 3.52 -14.57 -2.63
N TYR A 50 3.92 -13.35 -2.28
CA TYR A 50 3.43 -12.59 -1.13
C TYR A 50 3.26 -11.11 -1.49
N ALA A 51 2.36 -10.43 -0.80
CA ALA A 51 2.24 -8.97 -0.82
C ALA A 51 1.90 -8.49 0.59
N ILE A 52 2.63 -7.47 1.07
CA ILE A 52 2.45 -6.88 2.40
C ILE A 52 2.19 -5.39 2.22
N ALA A 53 1.07 -4.91 2.75
CA ALA A 53 0.71 -3.52 2.70
C ALA A 53 1.39 -2.75 3.85
N THR A 54 1.98 -1.61 3.53
CA THR A 54 2.59 -0.69 4.49
C THR A 54 1.95 0.69 4.37
N SER A 55 2.25 1.59 5.31
CA SER A 55 1.71 2.95 5.30
C SER A 55 2.28 3.83 4.17
N SER A 56 3.45 3.49 3.63
CA SER A 56 4.09 4.22 2.53
C SER A 56 5.20 3.39 1.86
N CYS A 57 5.62 3.84 0.68
CA CYS A 57 6.77 3.25 -0.03
C CYS A 57 8.07 3.37 0.80
N THR A 58 8.33 4.52 1.44
CA THR A 58 9.49 4.70 2.31
C THR A 58 9.50 3.71 3.48
N GLY A 59 8.33 3.49 4.10
CA GLY A 59 8.18 2.48 5.15
C GLY A 59 8.41 1.05 4.64
N ALA A 60 7.95 0.74 3.42
CA ALA A 60 8.22 -0.56 2.78
C ALA A 60 9.71 -0.76 2.49
N LEU A 61 10.40 0.26 1.95
CA LEU A 61 11.83 0.19 1.66
C LEU A 61 12.65 0.00 2.93
N HIS A 62 12.32 0.75 3.99
CA HIS A 62 12.98 0.58 5.29
C HIS A 62 12.78 -0.84 5.85
N LEU A 63 11.54 -1.37 5.77
CA LEU A 63 11.25 -2.74 6.20
C LEU A 63 12.04 -3.77 5.39
N VAL A 64 12.17 -3.60 4.08
CA VAL A 64 12.92 -4.50 3.21
C VAL A 64 14.41 -4.50 3.56
N LEU A 65 15.02 -3.33 3.74
CA LEU A 65 16.44 -3.24 4.10
C LEU A 65 16.71 -3.89 5.46
N SER A 66 15.83 -3.65 6.44
CA SER A 66 15.91 -4.29 7.76
C SER A 66 15.74 -5.81 7.67
N ALA A 67 14.80 -6.31 6.85
CA ALA A 67 14.58 -7.74 6.65
C ALA A 67 15.73 -8.44 5.89
N LEU A 68 16.45 -7.71 5.04
CA LEU A 68 17.66 -8.18 4.37
C LEU A 68 18.90 -8.17 5.29
N GLY A 69 18.80 -7.55 6.47
CA GLY A 69 19.91 -7.46 7.43
C GLY A 69 20.98 -6.46 7.02
N VAL A 70 20.60 -5.38 6.33
CA VAL A 70 21.53 -4.30 5.98
C VAL A 70 21.94 -3.54 7.25
N GLU A 71 23.24 -3.39 7.46
CA GLU A 71 23.83 -2.76 8.64
C GLU A 71 24.74 -1.56 8.26
N GLU A 72 25.29 -0.91 9.29
CA GLU A 72 26.25 0.16 9.10
C GLU A 72 27.52 -0.37 8.40
N GLY A 73 27.92 0.29 7.33
CA GLY A 73 29.09 -0.09 6.52
C GLY A 73 28.75 -0.92 5.28
N ASP A 74 27.51 -1.39 5.13
CA ASP A 74 27.05 -2.06 3.92
C ASP A 74 26.82 -1.07 2.76
N GLU A 75 27.09 -1.52 1.54
CA GLU A 75 26.85 -0.75 0.32
C GLU A 75 25.55 -1.19 -0.37
N VAL A 76 24.70 -0.22 -0.72
CA VAL A 76 23.47 -0.43 -1.50
C VAL A 76 23.57 0.38 -2.79
N ILE A 77 23.68 -0.30 -3.94
CA ILE A 77 23.79 0.35 -5.24
C ILE A 77 22.41 0.83 -5.70
N LEU A 78 22.32 2.09 -6.13
CA LEU A 78 21.11 2.76 -6.62
C LEU A 78 21.36 3.35 -8.03
N PRO A 79 20.31 3.53 -8.86
CA PRO A 79 20.40 4.22 -10.14
C PRO A 79 20.68 5.74 -10.02
#